data_AF-A0AAU4CGV6-F1
#
_entry.id   AF-A0AAU4CGV6-F1
#
_cell.length_a   1.000
_cell.length_b   1.000
_cell.length_c   1.000
_cell.angle_alpha   90.00
_cell.angle_beta   90.00
_cell.angle_gamma   90.00
#
_symmetry.space_group_name_H-M   'P 1'
#
loop_
_entity.id
_entity.type
_entity.pdbx_description
1 polymer ?
#
loop_
_entity_poly.entity_id
_entity_poly.type
_entity_poly.pdbx_seq_one_letter_code
_entity_poly.pdbx_strand_id
1 'polypeptide(L)'
;MRHTTRTTVTLCAALGLTAAVGSAAATPAASPPAARAASVRQAAAPVLVDCFWHARVRPGSFVLACGDGNSRLVSLHWKSWGAGSARATGVNVVNDCDPYCAAGAFHRYAVRVKLDRPQPWKKDPRVQHYSRITLTYPGDRPEQFGRVVTYPLWN
;
A
#
# COMPACT_ATOMS: atom_id res chain seq x y z
N MET A 1 68.49 -55.09 -18.90
CA MET A 1 69.42 -53.96 -18.70
C MET A 1 68.68 -52.95 -17.82
N ARG A 2 69.04 -52.58 -16.59
CA ARG A 2 70.23 -52.71 -15.75
C ARG A 2 69.76 -52.88 -14.29
N HIS A 3 70.57 -53.59 -13.50
CA HIS A 3 70.59 -53.63 -12.04
C HIS A 3 70.64 -52.19 -11.45
N THR A 4 70.35 -51.90 -10.18
CA THR A 4 71.28 -52.15 -9.06
C THR A 4 70.65 -51.72 -7.73
N THR A 5 70.84 -52.55 -6.70
CA THR A 5 70.61 -52.36 -5.27
C THR A 5 71.59 -51.35 -4.63
N ARG A 6 71.20 -50.64 -3.56
CA ARG A 6 72.03 -50.26 -2.37
C ARG A 6 71.20 -49.35 -1.44
N THR A 7 70.68 -49.86 -0.33
CA THR A 7 71.27 -49.89 1.03
C THR A 7 71.71 -48.53 1.55
N THR A 8 71.04 -48.00 2.59
CA THR A 8 71.69 -47.44 3.80
C THR A 8 70.69 -47.45 4.96
N VAL A 9 71.08 -48.14 6.03
CA VAL A 9 70.45 -48.09 7.36
C VAL A 9 71.16 -46.99 8.14
N THR A 10 70.41 -46.07 8.75
CA THR A 10 70.95 -45.18 9.78
C THR A 10 69.99 -45.13 10.96
N LEU A 11 70.45 -45.67 12.08
CA LEU A 11 69.79 -45.71 13.37
C LEU A 11 70.34 -44.53 14.20
N CYS A 12 69.48 -43.61 14.64
CA CYS A 12 69.80 -42.68 15.72
C CYS A 12 68.56 -42.49 16.60
N ALA A 13 68.67 -42.95 17.85
CA ALA A 13 67.71 -42.73 18.91
C ALA A 13 67.80 -41.29 19.44
N ALA A 14 66.66 -40.68 19.74
CA ALA A 14 66.58 -39.57 20.68
C ALA A 14 65.24 -39.66 21.42
N LEU A 15 65.35 -39.81 22.74
CA LEU A 15 64.28 -39.83 23.72
C LEU A 15 63.81 -38.40 24.03
N GLY A 16 62.50 -38.26 24.24
CA GLY A 16 61.89 -37.28 25.15
C GLY A 16 61.41 -35.98 24.50
N LEU A 17 60.10 -35.70 24.57
CA LEU A 17 59.51 -34.90 25.64
C LEU A 17 57.98 -34.81 25.44
N THR A 18 57.25 -34.90 26.55
CA THR A 18 55.80 -34.86 26.69
C THR A 18 55.19 -33.56 26.14
N ALA A 19 54.15 -33.68 25.30
CA ALA A 19 53.22 -32.60 24.99
C ALA A 19 51.78 -33.05 25.29
N ALA A 20 51.09 -32.23 26.06
CA ALA A 20 49.80 -32.49 26.67
C ALA A 20 48.69 -32.79 25.66
N VAL A 21 47.86 -33.79 25.97
CA VAL A 21 46.57 -34.02 25.30
C VAL A 21 45.63 -32.88 25.71
N GLY A 22 45.49 -31.88 24.85
CA GLY A 22 44.45 -30.87 24.97
C GLY A 22 43.14 -31.45 24.42
N SER A 23 42.19 -31.78 25.30
CA SER A 23 40.82 -32.11 24.90
C SER A 23 40.17 -30.88 24.27
N ALA A 24 39.97 -30.90 22.94
CA ALA A 24 39.17 -29.92 22.25
C ALA A 24 37.70 -30.10 22.66
N ALA A 25 37.20 -29.25 23.54
CA ALA A 25 35.77 -29.15 23.82
C ALA A 25 35.07 -28.58 22.57
N ALA A 26 34.39 -29.44 21.82
CA ALA A 26 33.50 -29.02 20.76
C ALA A 26 32.31 -28.28 21.40
N THR A 27 32.29 -26.96 21.29
CA THR A 27 31.10 -26.17 21.58
C THR A 27 30.01 -26.54 20.56
N PRO A 28 28.80 -26.94 20.99
CA PRO A 28 27.68 -27.05 20.06
C PRO A 28 27.40 -25.64 19.54
N ALA A 29 27.59 -25.44 18.23
CA ALA A 29 27.10 -24.25 17.55
C ALA A 29 25.58 -24.22 17.72
N ALA A 30 25.10 -23.36 18.61
CA ALA A 30 23.68 -23.10 18.75
C ALA A 30 23.20 -22.53 17.41
N SER A 31 22.37 -23.29 16.68
CA SER A 31 21.68 -22.81 15.50
C SER A 31 20.91 -21.55 15.88
N PRO A 32 21.06 -20.42 15.16
CA PRO A 32 20.26 -19.25 15.43
C PRO A 32 18.78 -19.62 15.30
N PRO A 33 17.90 -19.16 16.20
CA PRO A 33 16.47 -19.39 16.05
C PRO A 33 16.07 -18.80 14.69
N ALA A 34 15.52 -19.64 13.81
CA ALA A 34 14.93 -19.20 12.56
C ALA A 34 13.84 -18.19 12.91
N ALA A 35 14.15 -16.91 12.76
CA ALA A 35 13.19 -15.83 12.93
C ALA A 35 12.08 -16.09 11.91
N ARG A 36 10.95 -16.59 12.39
CA ARG A 36 9.71 -16.62 11.61
C ARG A 36 9.38 -15.16 11.34
N ALA A 37 9.78 -14.66 10.17
CA ALA A 37 9.30 -13.38 9.68
C ALA A 37 7.78 -13.49 9.63
N ALA A 38 7.11 -12.93 10.63
CA ALA A 38 5.67 -12.80 10.61
C ALA A 38 5.35 -11.92 9.40
N SER A 39 4.86 -12.54 8.32
CA SER A 39 4.33 -11.80 7.19
C SER A 39 3.15 -10.99 7.71
N VAL A 40 3.34 -9.69 7.95
CA VAL A 40 2.23 -8.78 8.18
C VAL A 40 1.43 -8.81 6.89
N ARG A 41 0.31 -9.54 6.91
CA ARG A 41 -0.63 -9.58 5.80
C ARG A 41 -1.06 -8.12 5.59
N GLN A 42 -0.58 -7.48 4.54
CA GLN A 42 -0.99 -6.12 4.22
C GLN A 42 -2.51 -6.16 4.05
N ALA A 43 -3.23 -5.48 4.94
CA ALA A 43 -4.67 -5.38 4.84
C ALA A 43 -5.01 -4.83 3.45
N ALA A 44 -5.95 -5.47 2.75
CA ALA A 44 -6.39 -5.02 1.45
C ALA A 44 -6.80 -3.55 1.54
N ALA A 45 -6.31 -2.73 0.60
CA ALA A 45 -6.62 -1.30 0.63
C ALA A 45 -8.13 -1.10 0.46
N PRO A 46 -8.75 -0.16 1.20
CA PRO A 46 -10.18 0.10 1.08
C PRO A 46 -10.58 0.46 -0.34
N VAL A 47 -11.82 0.14 -0.70
CA VAL A 47 -12.41 0.50 -1.99
C VAL A 47 -13.18 1.82 -1.89
N LEU A 48 -13.41 2.48 -3.02
CA LEU A 48 -14.44 3.49 -3.16
C LEU A 48 -15.68 2.82 -3.75
N VAL A 49 -16.80 2.83 -3.03
CA VAL A 49 -18.05 2.24 -3.50
C VAL A 49 -18.75 3.25 -4.39
N ASP A 50 -19.12 2.88 -5.62
CA ASP A 50 -19.85 3.78 -6.53
C ASP A 50 -21.38 3.76 -6.30
N CYS A 51 -22.11 4.61 -7.02
CA CYS A 51 -23.57 4.75 -6.88
C CYS A 51 -24.34 3.45 -7.18
N PHE A 52 -23.70 2.52 -7.90
CA PHE A 52 -24.27 1.23 -8.29
C PHE A 52 -23.80 0.10 -7.36
N TRP A 53 -23.16 0.44 -6.24
CA TRP A 53 -22.61 -0.51 -5.28
C TRP A 53 -21.45 -1.34 -5.83
N HIS A 54 -20.73 -0.86 -6.85
CA HIS A 54 -19.51 -1.52 -7.27
C HIS A 54 -18.31 -1.02 -6.48
N ALA A 55 -17.44 -1.95 -6.09
CA ALA A 55 -16.16 -1.66 -5.48
C ALA A 55 -15.18 -1.13 -6.54
N ARG A 56 -14.65 0.09 -6.35
CA ARG A 56 -13.69 0.71 -7.26
C ARG A 56 -12.36 0.98 -6.56
N VAL A 57 -11.27 0.62 -7.24
CA VAL A 57 -9.91 0.99 -6.83
C VAL A 57 -9.38 1.99 -7.85
N ARG A 58 -8.97 3.17 -7.36
CA ARG A 58 -8.41 4.26 -8.18
C ARG A 58 -9.23 4.60 -9.44
N PRO A 59 -10.56 4.82 -9.35
CA PRO A 59 -11.36 5.13 -10.53
C PRO A 59 -10.97 6.49 -11.13
N GLY A 60 -11.06 6.62 -12.47
CA GLY A 60 -10.82 7.88 -13.18
C GLY A 60 -11.96 8.90 -13.05
N SER A 61 -13.12 8.47 -12.58
CA SER A 61 -14.32 9.31 -12.36
C SER A 61 -15.15 8.79 -11.19
N PHE A 62 -15.93 9.67 -10.57
CA PHE A 62 -16.83 9.34 -9.46
C PHE A 62 -18.01 10.31 -9.41
N VAL A 63 -19.24 9.81 -9.34
CA VAL A 63 -20.44 10.65 -9.20
C VAL A 63 -20.65 10.96 -7.73
N LEU A 64 -20.65 12.24 -7.36
CA LEU A 64 -20.88 12.67 -5.97
C LEU A 64 -22.38 12.76 -5.67
N ALA A 65 -23.16 13.27 -6.62
CA ALA A 65 -24.61 13.40 -6.49
C ALA A 65 -25.30 12.24 -7.22
N CYS A 66 -25.44 11.09 -6.57
CA CYS A 66 -25.96 9.87 -7.22
C CYS A 66 -27.41 10.00 -7.73
N GLY A 67 -28.23 10.87 -7.11
CA GLY A 67 -29.64 11.00 -7.46
C GLY A 67 -29.88 11.74 -8.78
N ASP A 68 -29.05 12.72 -9.11
CA ASP A 68 -29.28 13.64 -10.23
C ASP A 68 -28.07 13.86 -11.16
N GLY A 69 -26.88 13.40 -10.76
CA GLY A 69 -25.64 13.56 -11.54
C GLY A 69 -25.10 14.99 -11.61
N ASN A 70 -25.64 15.94 -10.82
CA ASN A 70 -25.29 17.36 -10.91
C ASN A 70 -23.91 17.70 -10.34
N SER A 71 -23.22 16.73 -9.73
CA SER A 71 -21.84 16.86 -9.27
C SER A 71 -21.08 15.56 -9.52
N ARG A 72 -20.02 15.64 -10.34
CA ARG A 72 -19.18 14.50 -10.70
C ARG A 72 -17.71 14.85 -10.75
N LEU A 73 -16.89 13.97 -10.21
CA LEU A 73 -15.45 14.00 -10.35
C LEU A 73 -15.04 13.30 -11.64
N VAL A 74 -14.17 13.93 -12.42
CA VAL A 74 -13.57 13.39 -13.64
C VAL A 74 -12.08 13.65 -13.65
N SER A 75 -11.35 12.98 -14.55
CA SER A 75 -9.90 13.12 -14.69
C SER A 75 -9.17 12.90 -13.36
N LEU A 76 -9.60 11.90 -12.59
CA LEU A 76 -8.98 11.58 -11.31
C LEU A 76 -7.64 10.88 -11.52
N HIS A 77 -6.58 11.52 -11.04
CA HIS A 77 -5.22 10.98 -11.01
C HIS A 77 -4.80 10.70 -9.58
N TRP A 78 -4.72 9.41 -9.23
CA TRP A 78 -4.43 8.95 -7.88
C TRP A 78 -2.93 8.95 -7.59
N LYS A 79 -2.50 9.79 -6.64
CA LYS A 79 -1.12 9.86 -6.15
C LYS A 79 -0.83 8.77 -5.11
N SER A 80 -1.82 8.43 -4.30
CA SER A 80 -1.69 7.38 -3.28
C SER A 80 -3.03 6.68 -3.03
N TRP A 81 -2.96 5.40 -2.68
CA TRP A 81 -4.12 4.58 -2.28
C TRP A 81 -3.66 3.60 -1.20
N GLY A 82 -3.96 3.90 0.06
CA GLY A 82 -3.46 3.15 1.20
C GLY A 82 -4.50 2.89 2.27
N ALA A 83 -4.19 2.01 3.22
CA ALA A 83 -5.17 1.49 4.19
C ALA A 83 -5.97 2.57 4.93
N GLY A 84 -5.36 3.70 5.28
CA GLY A 84 -6.05 4.81 6.00
C GLY A 84 -6.57 5.94 5.12
N SER A 85 -5.99 6.15 3.94
CA SER A 85 -6.41 7.24 3.04
C SER A 85 -5.96 7.03 1.59
N ALA A 86 -6.70 7.64 0.66
CA ALA A 86 -6.29 7.81 -0.74
C ALA A 86 -6.29 9.29 -1.11
N ARG A 87 -5.43 9.69 -2.06
CA ARG A 87 -5.29 11.07 -2.52
C ARG A 87 -5.21 11.15 -4.04
N ALA A 88 -5.96 12.07 -4.61
CA ALA A 88 -5.96 12.35 -6.04
C ALA A 88 -6.04 13.85 -6.34
N THR A 89 -5.72 14.20 -7.58
CA THR A 89 -6.15 15.44 -8.22
C THR A 89 -7.19 15.13 -9.28
N GLY A 90 -8.05 16.08 -9.61
CA GLY A 90 -8.99 15.93 -10.72
C GLY A 90 -9.81 17.19 -10.93
N VAL A 91 -10.95 17.03 -11.58
CA VAL A 91 -11.90 18.11 -11.87
C VAL A 91 -13.26 17.73 -11.30
N ASN A 92 -13.87 18.63 -10.52
CA ASN A 92 -15.28 18.56 -10.21
C ASN A 92 -16.09 19.28 -11.28
N VAL A 93 -17.01 18.55 -11.91
CA VAL A 93 -17.96 19.09 -12.89
C VAL A 93 -19.29 19.26 -12.20
N VAL A 94 -19.73 20.51 -12.03
CA VAL A 94 -20.87 20.89 -11.20
C VAL A 94 -21.88 21.66 -12.05
N ASN A 95 -23.14 21.29 -11.96
CA ASN A 95 -24.24 22.06 -12.55
C ASN A 95 -24.51 23.29 -11.67
N ASP A 96 -24.61 24.48 -12.27
CA ASP A 96 -25.00 25.70 -11.54
C ASP A 96 -26.46 25.69 -11.09
N CYS A 97 -27.29 24.87 -11.74
CA CYS A 97 -28.73 24.80 -11.53
C CYS A 97 -29.46 26.14 -11.61
N ASP A 98 -29.03 27.04 -12.50
CA ASP A 98 -29.66 28.34 -12.70
C ASP A 98 -30.49 28.37 -14.00
N PRO A 99 -31.82 28.64 -13.97
CA PRO A 99 -32.68 28.85 -12.79
C PRO A 99 -33.14 27.55 -12.11
N TYR A 100 -32.92 26.39 -12.74
CA TYR A 100 -33.13 25.07 -12.15
C TYR A 100 -32.21 24.04 -12.81
N CYS A 101 -31.96 22.91 -12.16
CA CYS A 101 -30.92 21.95 -12.59
C CYS A 101 -31.06 21.39 -14.01
N ALA A 102 -32.28 21.23 -14.54
CA ALA A 102 -32.45 20.76 -15.91
C ALA A 102 -32.18 21.84 -16.99
N ALA A 103 -32.15 23.12 -16.62
CA ALA A 103 -31.80 24.24 -17.51
C ALA A 103 -30.40 24.81 -17.27
N GLY A 104 -29.75 24.44 -16.16
CA GLY A 104 -28.43 24.94 -15.77
C GLY A 104 -27.28 24.46 -16.66
N ALA A 105 -26.10 25.02 -16.42
CA ALA A 105 -24.87 24.70 -17.12
C ALA A 105 -23.85 23.99 -16.22
N PHE A 106 -23.08 23.08 -16.82
CA PHE A 106 -21.99 22.41 -16.12
C PHE A 106 -20.68 23.18 -16.20
N HIS A 107 -20.12 23.48 -15.04
CA HIS A 107 -18.85 24.19 -14.87
C HIS A 107 -17.77 23.25 -14.34
N ARG A 108 -16.51 23.56 -14.65
CA ARG A 108 -15.35 22.70 -14.34
C ARG A 108 -14.43 23.38 -13.32
N TYR A 109 -14.17 22.70 -12.22
CA TYR A 109 -13.33 23.21 -11.14
C TYR A 109 -12.23 22.22 -10.78
N ALA A 110 -10.98 22.68 -10.76
CA ALA A 110 -9.87 21.84 -10.31
C ALA A 110 -10.05 21.49 -8.82
N VAL A 111 -9.76 20.24 -8.45
CA VAL A 111 -9.86 19.77 -7.07
C VAL A 111 -8.70 18.86 -6.68
N ARG A 112 -8.34 18.92 -5.39
CA ARG A 112 -7.62 17.86 -4.69
C ARG A 112 -8.64 17.01 -3.94
N VAL A 113 -8.54 15.70 -4.06
CA VAL A 113 -9.47 14.73 -3.45
C VAL A 113 -8.73 13.94 -2.38
N LYS A 114 -9.34 13.80 -1.21
CA LYS A 114 -8.92 12.87 -0.15
C LYS A 114 -10.06 11.92 0.16
N LEU A 115 -9.77 10.63 0.15
CA LEU A 115 -10.62 9.60 0.76
C LEU A 115 -10.02 9.21 2.09
N ASP A 116 -10.84 9.06 3.14
CA ASP A 116 -10.40 8.56 4.43
C ASP A 116 -11.55 7.92 5.24
N ARG A 117 -11.27 7.64 6.52
CA ARG A 117 -12.14 6.91 7.46
C ARG A 117 -12.54 5.54 6.90
N PRO A 118 -11.58 4.62 6.69
CA PRO A 118 -11.91 3.27 6.29
C PRO A 118 -12.80 2.60 7.33
N GLN A 119 -13.81 1.88 6.87
CA GLN A 119 -14.68 1.07 7.73
C GLN A 119 -15.22 -0.14 6.93
N PRO A 120 -15.72 -1.19 7.61
CA PRO A 120 -16.42 -2.29 6.94
C PRO A 120 -17.59 -1.77 6.11
N TRP A 121 -17.71 -2.27 4.88
CA TRP A 121 -18.84 -1.98 4.03
C TRP A 121 -20.06 -2.81 4.45
N LYS A 122 -21.21 -2.20 4.70
CA LYS A 122 -22.41 -2.85 5.22
C LYS A 122 -22.92 -3.97 4.32
N LYS A 123 -22.81 -3.81 3.00
CA LYS A 123 -23.25 -4.83 2.04
C LYS A 123 -22.27 -6.00 1.89
N ASP A 124 -20.99 -5.80 2.16
CA ASP A 124 -19.99 -6.87 2.29
C ASP A 124 -18.98 -6.52 3.40
N PRO A 125 -19.25 -6.93 4.66
CA PRO A 125 -18.42 -6.56 5.81
C PRO A 125 -16.98 -7.06 5.76
N ARG A 126 -16.66 -7.98 4.84
CA ARG A 126 -15.29 -8.46 4.60
C ARG A 126 -14.46 -7.45 3.82
N VAL A 127 -15.12 -6.48 3.17
CA VAL A 127 -14.49 -5.43 2.35
C VAL A 127 -14.47 -4.12 3.15
N GLN A 128 -13.29 -3.49 3.22
CA GLN A 128 -13.17 -2.13 3.72
C GLN A 128 -13.49 -1.12 2.62
N HIS A 129 -14.21 -0.04 2.95
CA HIS A 129 -14.40 1.09 2.06
C HIS A 129 -14.02 2.39 2.75
N TYR A 130 -13.61 3.40 1.98
CA TYR A 130 -13.52 4.75 2.50
C TYR A 130 -14.93 5.31 2.72
N SER A 131 -15.19 5.88 3.89
CA SER A 131 -16.52 6.40 4.26
C SER A 131 -16.63 7.91 4.18
N ARG A 132 -15.57 8.60 3.78
CA ARG A 132 -15.56 10.06 3.65
C ARG A 132 -14.72 10.49 2.47
N ILE A 133 -15.24 11.47 1.74
CA ILE A 133 -14.54 12.18 0.67
C ILE A 133 -14.45 13.67 1.01
N THR A 134 -13.26 14.24 0.82
CA THR A 134 -13.02 15.68 0.95
C THR A 134 -12.47 16.22 -0.37
N LEU A 135 -13.09 17.29 -0.86
CA LEU A 135 -12.65 18.07 -2.00
C LEU A 135 -12.02 19.36 -1.49
N THR A 136 -10.86 19.73 -2.02
CA THR A 136 -10.25 21.05 -1.81
C THR A 136 -10.13 21.74 -3.16
N TYR A 137 -10.68 22.95 -3.27
CA TYR A 137 -10.63 23.80 -4.46
C TYR A 137 -9.45 24.78 -4.36
N PRO A 138 -8.31 24.50 -5.02
CA PRO A 138 -7.12 25.36 -4.95
C PRO A 138 -7.29 26.69 -5.70
N GLY A 139 -8.25 26.78 -6.62
CA GLY A 139 -8.54 27.94 -7.47
C GLY A 139 -10.04 28.23 -7.49
N ASP A 140 -10.62 28.43 -8.67
CA ASP A 140 -12.06 28.67 -8.80
C ASP A 140 -12.91 27.53 -8.22
N ARG A 141 -14.12 27.89 -7.80
CA ARG A 141 -15.10 27.00 -7.17
C ARG A 141 -16.52 27.50 -7.44
N PRO A 142 -17.55 26.66 -7.28
CA PRO A 142 -18.92 27.14 -7.16
C PRO A 142 -19.03 28.17 -6.04
N GLU A 143 -19.79 29.22 -6.27
CA GLU A 143 -19.93 30.35 -5.33
C GLU A 143 -20.45 29.88 -3.97
N GLN A 144 -21.39 28.93 -3.99
CA GLN A 144 -22.05 28.37 -2.82
C GLN A 144 -21.16 27.40 -2.00
N PHE A 145 -20.01 26.98 -2.54
CA PHE A 145 -19.16 25.98 -1.90
C PHE A 145 -18.03 26.61 -1.09
N GLY A 146 -17.67 26.02 0.05
CA GLY A 146 -16.43 26.37 0.74
C GLY A 146 -15.19 25.98 -0.07
N ARG A 147 -14.02 26.53 0.28
CA ARG A 147 -12.70 26.09 -0.26
C ARG A 147 -12.45 24.60 -0.03
N VAL A 148 -12.97 24.07 1.08
CA VAL A 148 -12.93 22.65 1.44
C VAL A 148 -14.36 22.19 1.65
N VAL A 149 -14.76 21.13 0.95
CA VAL A 149 -16.08 20.51 1.09
C VAL A 149 -15.89 19.04 1.42
N THR A 150 -16.65 18.54 2.38
CA THR A 150 -16.54 17.15 2.85
C THR A 150 -17.91 16.49 2.82
N TYR A 151 -17.97 15.31 2.22
CA TYR A 151 -19.18 14.50 2.14
C TYR A 151 -18.97 13.15 2.83
N PRO A 152 -19.96 12.66 3.61
CA PRO A 152 -20.00 11.25 3.93
C PRO A 152 -20.23 10.45 2.65
N LEU A 153 -19.56 9.31 2.54
CA LEU A 153 -19.83 8.32 1.50
C LEU A 153 -20.84 7.31 2.02
N TRP A 154 -21.65 6.79 1.11
CA TRP A 154 -22.64 5.76 1.43
C TRP A 154 -21.95 4.47 1.90
N ASN A 155 -22.72 3.70 2.65
CA ASN A 155 -22.30 2.44 3.23
C ASN A 155 -23.42 1.41 3.08
#